data_AF-A0A024FG68-F1
#
_entry.id   AF-A0A024FG68-F1
#
_cell.length_a   1.000
_cell.length_b   1.000
_cell.length_c   1.000
_cell.angle_alpha   90.00
_cell.angle_beta   90.00
_cell.angle_gamma   90.00
#
_symmetry.space_group_name_H-M   'P 1'
#
loop_
_entity.id
_entity.type
_entity.pdbx_description
1 polymer ?
#
loop_
_entity_poly.entity_id
_entity_poly.type
_entity_poly.pdbx_seq_one_letter_code
_entity_poly.pdbx_strand_id
1 'polypeptide(L)'
;MANTNFNPVSGFYHFHSMNKNFEEILGSEKMTLKSFFYAIRTALCAYWIYKNETIPPVLFREIYSLIDVNYLPKLDELIVLKSKRIEKSNDPVDAELIHLVKDIANENNKIKDYLANKRPNPSDFNNLFLKTLNE
;
A
#
# COMPACT_ATOMS: atom_id res chain seq x y z
N MET A 1 1.65 8.91 23.20
CA MET A 1 1.63 9.99 22.19
C MET A 1 2.71 9.67 21.17
N ALA A 2 2.40 8.93 20.11
CA ALA A 2 3.38 8.44 19.12
C ALA A 2 3.13 9.00 17.71
N ASN A 3 2.35 10.09 17.63
CA ASN A 3 1.80 10.62 16.36
C ASN A 3 2.50 11.90 15.88
N THR A 4 3.56 12.36 16.56
CA THR A 4 4.15 13.68 16.28
C THR A 4 5.23 13.69 15.19
N ASN A 5 5.80 12.53 14.81
CA ASN A 5 6.93 12.46 13.86
C ASN A 5 6.71 11.54 12.64
N PHE A 6 5.46 11.34 12.19
CA PHE A 6 5.23 10.60 10.94
C PHE A 6 5.69 11.44 9.74
N ASN A 7 6.60 10.91 8.93
CA ASN A 7 6.99 11.50 7.65
C ASN A 7 6.23 10.78 6.51
N PRO A 8 5.26 11.45 5.84
CA PRO A 8 4.46 10.84 4.78
C PRO A 8 5.30 10.42 3.57
N VAL A 9 6.35 11.17 3.22
CA VAL A 9 7.22 10.82 2.08
C VAL A 9 7.95 9.51 2.37
N SER A 10 8.60 9.40 3.54
CA SER A 10 9.26 8.17 3.95
C SER A 10 8.29 7.00 4.06
N GLY A 11 7.09 7.24 4.62
CA GLY A 11 6.04 6.24 4.72
C GLY A 11 5.56 5.74 3.35
N PHE A 12 5.34 6.64 2.40
CA PHE A 12 4.97 6.30 1.03
C PHE A 12 6.04 5.40 0.38
N TYR A 13 7.31 5.81 0.41
CA TYR A 13 8.41 5.04 -0.19
C TYR A 13 8.59 3.67 0.49
N HIS A 14 8.36 3.57 1.80
CA HIS A 14 8.40 2.30 2.51
C HIS A 14 7.37 1.30 1.94
N PHE A 15 6.09 1.67 1.88
CA PHE A 15 5.07 0.77 1.35
C PHE A 15 5.16 0.56 -0.17
N HIS A 16 5.54 1.59 -0.93
CA HIS A 16 5.77 1.49 -2.38
C HIS A 16 6.86 0.47 -2.71
N SER A 17 8.02 0.56 -2.04
CA SER A 17 9.12 -0.40 -2.25
C SER A 17 8.77 -1.83 -1.82
N MET A 18 7.98 -1.99 -0.74
CA MET A 18 7.45 -3.30 -0.34
C MET A 18 6.51 -3.91 -1.38
N ASN A 19 5.71 -3.09 -2.06
CA ASN A 19 4.73 -3.55 -3.05
C ASN A 19 5.39 -4.13 -4.30
N LYS A 20 6.54 -3.61 -4.70
CA LYS A 20 7.23 -3.96 -5.96
C LYS A 20 7.43 -5.46 -6.15
N ASN A 21 7.87 -6.17 -5.11
CA ASN A 21 8.08 -7.62 -5.19
C ASN A 21 6.76 -8.41 -5.38
N PHE A 22 5.65 -7.87 -4.89
CA PHE A 22 4.34 -8.49 -5.06
C PHE A 22 3.71 -8.15 -6.40
N GLU A 23 3.97 -6.95 -6.93
CA GLU A 23 3.55 -6.51 -8.26
C GLU A 23 4.10 -7.45 -9.35
N GLU A 24 5.38 -7.83 -9.27
CA GLU A 24 6.05 -8.71 -10.25
C GLU A 24 5.41 -10.10 -10.35
N ILE A 25 4.83 -10.61 -9.27
CA ILE A 25 4.18 -11.93 -9.23
C ILE A 25 2.66 -11.86 -9.37
N LEU A 26 2.07 -10.66 -9.43
CA LEU A 26 0.63 -10.45 -9.38
C LEU A 26 -0.07 -10.96 -10.66
N GLY A 27 -0.96 -11.94 -10.49
CA GLY A 27 -1.64 -12.63 -11.60
C GLY A 27 -0.77 -13.66 -12.33
N SER A 28 0.42 -13.96 -11.82
CA SER A 28 1.25 -15.07 -12.32
C SER A 28 0.89 -16.39 -11.65
N GLU A 29 1.35 -17.52 -12.21
CA GLU A 29 1.23 -18.85 -11.59
C GLU A 29 1.91 -18.96 -10.22
N LYS A 30 2.85 -18.05 -9.90
CA LYS A 30 3.55 -18.01 -8.61
C LYS A 30 2.76 -17.26 -7.54
N MET A 31 1.62 -16.65 -7.89
CA MET A 31 0.80 -15.89 -6.96
C MET A 31 0.04 -16.84 -6.02
N THR A 32 0.22 -16.62 -4.72
CA THR A 32 -0.60 -17.22 -3.66
C THR A 32 -1.67 -16.24 -3.20
N LEU A 33 -2.71 -16.73 -2.51
CA LEU A 33 -3.70 -15.85 -1.87
C LEU A 33 -3.04 -14.92 -0.84
N LYS A 34 -2.03 -15.41 -0.11
CA LYS A 34 -1.24 -14.61 0.84
C LYS A 34 -0.51 -13.46 0.14
N SER A 35 0.19 -13.74 -0.95
CA SER A 35 0.91 -12.69 -1.71
C SER A 35 -0.05 -11.69 -2.36
N PHE A 36 -1.24 -12.11 -2.80
CA PHE A 36 -2.27 -11.17 -3.25
C PHE A 36 -2.66 -10.19 -2.15
N PHE A 37 -2.93 -10.66 -0.93
CA PHE A 37 -3.26 -9.78 0.19
C PHE A 37 -2.12 -8.84 0.60
N TYR A 38 -0.86 -9.27 0.47
CA TYR A 38 0.27 -8.36 0.64
C TYR A 38 0.35 -7.32 -0.46
N ALA A 39 0.09 -7.69 -1.71
CA ALA A 39 0.06 -6.77 -2.85
C ALA A 39 -0.97 -5.66 -2.63
N ILE A 40 -2.25 -6.01 -2.44
CA ILE A 40 -3.31 -5.01 -2.26
C ILE A 40 -3.09 -4.15 -1.01
N ARG A 41 -2.64 -4.74 0.11
CA ARG A 41 -2.40 -3.99 1.35
C ARG A 41 -1.27 -2.99 1.18
N THR A 42 -0.14 -3.39 0.62
CA THR A 42 1.01 -2.48 0.45
C THR A 42 0.70 -1.39 -0.58
N ALA A 43 0.00 -1.71 -1.67
CA ALA A 43 -0.44 -0.73 -2.66
C ALA A 43 -1.39 0.32 -2.06
N LEU A 44 -2.40 -0.12 -1.31
CA LEU A 44 -3.34 0.80 -0.66
C LEU A 44 -2.72 1.60 0.48
N CYS A 45 -1.80 1.03 1.26
CA CYS A 45 -1.08 1.78 2.29
C CYS A 45 -0.27 2.93 1.70
N ALA A 46 0.46 2.69 0.61
CA ALA A 46 1.17 3.76 -0.10
C ALA A 46 0.19 4.83 -0.60
N TYR A 47 -0.91 4.41 -1.22
CA TYR A 47 -1.92 5.33 -1.74
C TYR A 47 -2.61 6.14 -0.63
N TRP A 48 -2.91 5.53 0.51
CA TRP A 48 -3.46 6.20 1.70
C TRP A 48 -2.51 7.30 2.19
N ILE A 49 -1.23 6.99 2.36
CA ILE A 49 -0.26 7.97 2.87
C ILE A 49 -0.17 9.17 1.92
N TYR A 50 -0.21 8.93 0.60
CA TYR A 50 -0.25 10.01 -0.37
C TYR A 50 -1.53 10.86 -0.28
N LYS A 51 -2.69 10.23 -0.08
CA LYS A 51 -3.99 10.91 -0.04
C LYS A 51 -4.27 11.64 1.27
N ASN A 52 -3.84 11.07 2.38
CA ASN A 52 -4.27 11.43 3.73
C ASN A 52 -3.11 11.94 4.61
N GLU A 53 -1.86 11.85 4.14
CA GLU A 53 -0.64 12.27 4.87
C GLU A 53 -0.54 11.72 6.30
N THR A 54 -1.15 10.55 6.53
CA THR A 54 -1.28 9.91 7.85
C THR A 54 -0.88 8.44 7.79
N ILE A 55 -0.60 7.86 8.96
CA ILE A 55 -0.33 6.43 9.08
C ILE A 55 -1.56 5.65 8.59
N PRO A 56 -1.41 4.68 7.69
CA PRO A 56 -2.53 3.90 7.19
C PRO A 56 -3.16 3.06 8.31
N PRO A 57 -4.48 2.89 8.31
CA PRO A 57 -5.17 2.07 9.30
C PRO A 57 -4.63 0.64 9.39
N VAL A 58 -4.60 0.08 10.60
CA VAL A 58 -4.16 -1.30 10.81
C VAL A 58 -5.19 -2.27 10.22
N LEU A 59 -6.48 -2.00 10.43
CA LEU A 59 -7.56 -2.83 9.92
C LEU A 59 -7.69 -2.63 8.42
N PHE A 60 -7.62 -3.74 7.67
CA PHE A 60 -7.66 -3.69 6.22
C PHE A 60 -8.98 -3.10 5.68
N ARG A 61 -10.09 -3.35 6.39
CA ARG A 61 -11.41 -2.80 6.05
C ARG A 61 -11.51 -1.29 6.20
N GLU A 62 -10.72 -0.66 7.07
CA GLU A 62 -10.71 0.80 7.19
C GLU A 62 -10.07 1.47 5.96
N ILE A 63 -9.27 0.71 5.20
CA ILE A 63 -8.64 1.17 3.96
C ILE A 63 -9.63 1.11 2.77
N TYR A 64 -10.79 0.44 2.92
CA TYR A 64 -11.79 0.27 1.84
C TYR A 64 -12.34 1.60 1.32
N SER A 65 -12.23 2.69 2.08
CA SER A 65 -12.64 4.03 1.62
C SER A 65 -11.90 4.49 0.36
N LEU A 66 -10.78 3.84 0.01
CA LEU A 66 -9.99 4.10 -1.20
C LEU A 66 -10.36 3.18 -2.37
N ILE A 67 -11.29 2.26 -2.19
CA ILE A 67 -11.69 1.25 -3.16
C ILE A 67 -13.13 1.53 -3.61
N ASP A 68 -13.42 1.33 -4.90
CA ASP A 68 -14.79 1.39 -5.40
C ASP A 68 -15.65 0.31 -4.73
N VAL A 69 -16.88 0.71 -4.33
CA VAL A 69 -17.85 -0.13 -3.63
C VAL A 69 -18.15 -1.45 -4.35
N ASN A 70 -17.99 -1.49 -5.68
CA ASN A 70 -18.23 -2.67 -6.50
C ASN A 70 -17.22 -3.81 -6.24
N TYR A 71 -16.01 -3.50 -5.75
CA TYR A 71 -15.00 -4.52 -5.43
C TYR A 71 -15.13 -5.09 -4.01
N LEU A 72 -15.85 -4.39 -3.11
CA LEU A 72 -15.90 -4.75 -1.69
C LEU A 72 -16.48 -6.14 -1.43
N PRO A 73 -17.57 -6.58 -2.10
CA PRO A 73 -18.10 -7.94 -1.90
C PRO A 73 -17.08 -9.02 -2.24
N LYS A 74 -16.40 -8.88 -3.39
CA LYS A 74 -15.37 -9.83 -3.84
C LYS A 74 -14.18 -9.88 -2.87
N LEU A 75 -13.79 -8.72 -2.33
CA LEU A 75 -12.68 -8.63 -1.38
C LEU A 75 -13.04 -9.25 -0.02
N ASP A 76 -14.26 -9.03 0.47
CA ASP A 76 -14.75 -9.64 1.70
C ASP A 76 -14.87 -11.17 1.58
N GLU A 77 -15.34 -11.67 0.44
CA GLU A 77 -15.35 -13.11 0.15
C GLU A 77 -13.93 -13.70 0.21
N LEU A 78 -12.94 -13.03 -0.39
CA LEU A 78 -11.54 -13.47 -0.32
C LEU A 78 -10.97 -13.44 1.08
N ILE A 79 -11.37 -12.49 1.93
CA ILE A 79 -10.94 -12.43 3.33
C ILE A 79 -11.48 -13.63 4.10
N VAL A 80 -12.76 -13.95 3.91
CA VAL A 80 -13.40 -15.14 4.51
C VAL A 80 -12.76 -16.42 3.99
N LEU A 81 -12.40 -16.47 2.71
CA LEU A 81 -11.68 -17.60 2.13
C LEU A 81 -10.30 -17.76 2.79
N LYS A 82 -9.55 -16.66 2.89
CA LYS A 82 -8.22 -16.65 3.53
C LYS A 82 -8.27 -17.10 4.98
N SER A 83 -9.28 -16.68 5.76
CA SER A 83 -9.39 -17.08 7.17
C SER A 83 -9.65 -18.57 7.36
N LYS A 84 -10.16 -19.26 6.33
CA LYS A 84 -10.45 -20.70 6.34
C LYS A 84 -9.28 -21.56 5.82
N ARG A 85 -8.16 -20.96 5.41
CA ARG A 85 -7.06 -21.65 4.71
C ARG A 85 -5.74 -21.56 5.46
N ILE A 86 -4.89 -22.56 5.26
CA ILE A 86 -3.48 -22.53 5.65
C ILE A 86 -2.72 -21.70 4.62
N GLU A 87 -1.72 -20.93 5.06
CA GLU A 87 -1.07 -19.78 4.41
C GLU A 87 -0.51 -19.91 2.96
N LYS A 88 -0.67 -21.06 2.29
CA LYS A 88 -0.11 -21.37 0.96
C LYS A 88 -1.15 -21.87 -0.07
N SER A 89 -2.39 -21.42 0.01
CA SER A 89 -3.37 -21.77 -1.04
C SER A 89 -3.15 -20.95 -2.33
N ASN A 90 -3.20 -21.64 -3.47
CA ASN A 90 -3.22 -21.05 -4.82
C ASN A 90 -4.67 -20.87 -5.29
N ASP A 91 -5.58 -20.50 -4.38
CA ASP A 91 -6.97 -20.27 -4.74
C ASP A 91 -7.03 -19.16 -5.80
N PRO A 92 -7.88 -19.31 -6.84
CA PRO A 92 -7.98 -18.31 -7.88
C PRO A 92 -8.50 -16.99 -7.29
N VAL A 93 -7.83 -15.90 -7.65
CA VAL A 93 -8.27 -14.53 -7.36
C VAL A 93 -8.96 -14.00 -8.61
N ASP A 94 -10.09 -13.34 -8.41
CA ASP A 94 -10.83 -12.69 -9.50
C ASP A 94 -9.91 -11.72 -10.27
N ALA A 95 -9.95 -11.81 -11.61
CA ALA A 95 -9.14 -10.97 -12.49
C ALA A 95 -9.40 -9.47 -12.25
N GLU A 96 -10.63 -9.07 -11.93
CA GLU A 96 -10.96 -7.68 -11.63
C GLU A 96 -10.23 -7.15 -10.40
N LEU A 97 -10.05 -7.99 -9.37
CA LEU A 97 -9.28 -7.62 -8.18
C LEU A 97 -7.78 -7.55 -8.47
N ILE A 98 -7.27 -8.42 -9.35
CA ILE A 98 -5.89 -8.34 -9.84
C ILE A 98 -5.68 -7.02 -10.59
N HIS A 99 -6.61 -6.65 -11.47
CA HIS A 99 -6.57 -5.39 -12.22
C HIS A 99 -6.63 -4.17 -11.29
N LEU A 100 -7.53 -4.18 -10.30
CA LEU A 100 -7.61 -3.13 -9.27
C LEU A 100 -6.25 -2.88 -8.60
N VAL A 101 -5.55 -3.95 -8.18
CA VAL A 101 -4.24 -3.80 -7.53
C VAL A 101 -3.19 -3.26 -8.49
N LYS A 102 -3.20 -3.70 -9.75
CA LYS A 102 -2.29 -3.18 -10.80
C LYS A 102 -2.54 -1.69 -11.06
N ASP A 103 -3.79 -1.26 -11.09
CA ASP A 103 -4.14 0.14 -11.32
C ASP A 103 -3.65 1.02 -10.17
N ILE A 104 -3.86 0.59 -8.92
CA ILE A 104 -3.35 1.32 -7.73
C ILE A 104 -1.81 1.36 -7.73
N ALA A 105 -1.14 0.25 -8.06
CA ALA A 105 0.31 0.20 -8.14
C ALA A 105 0.86 1.14 -9.23
N ASN A 106 0.22 1.18 -10.40
CA ASN A 106 0.57 2.09 -11.49
C ASN A 106 0.38 3.57 -11.09
N GLU A 107 -0.71 3.90 -10.39
CA GLU A 107 -0.91 5.23 -9.83
C GLU A 107 0.20 5.59 -8.83
N ASN A 108 0.57 4.66 -7.94
CA ASN A 108 1.68 4.88 -7.02
C ASN A 108 3.03 5.06 -7.74
N ASN A 109 3.27 4.38 -8.87
CA ASN A 109 4.47 4.59 -9.67
C ASN A 109 4.53 6.03 -10.23
N LYS A 110 3.41 6.56 -10.73
CA LYS A 110 3.32 7.97 -11.17
C LYS A 110 3.54 8.95 -10.02
N ILE A 111 2.95 8.67 -8.85
CA ILE A 111 3.15 9.48 -7.64
C ILE A 111 4.63 9.49 -7.24
N LYS A 112 5.29 8.32 -7.26
CA LYS A 112 6.72 8.19 -6.94
C LYS A 112 7.58 9.05 -7.87
N ASP A 113 7.29 9.07 -9.17
CA ASP A 113 8.00 9.91 -10.13
C ASP A 113 7.73 11.40 -9.89
N TYR A 114 6.48 11.78 -9.58
CA TYR A 114 6.15 13.15 -9.19
C TYR A 114 6.90 13.61 -7.93
N LEU A 115 6.96 12.76 -6.89
CA LEU A 115 7.69 13.05 -5.65
C LEU A 115 9.20 13.13 -5.88
N ALA A 116 9.77 12.31 -6.76
CA ALA A 116 11.20 12.36 -7.11
C ALA A 116 11.56 13.64 -7.90
N ASN A 117 10.66 14.13 -8.75
CA ASN A 117 10.87 15.34 -9.55
C ASN A 117 10.71 16.63 -8.74
N LYS A 118 9.94 16.61 -7.63
CA LYS A 118 10.07 17.60 -6.57
C LYS A 118 11.37 17.34 -5.82
N ARG A 119 12.50 17.87 -6.31
CA ARG A 119 13.80 17.80 -5.62
C ARG A 119 13.59 17.99 -4.10
N PRO A 120 14.15 17.13 -3.24
CA PRO A 120 14.16 17.41 -1.82
C PRO A 120 14.96 18.70 -1.64
N ASN A 121 14.32 19.77 -1.17
CA ASN A 121 15.05 20.96 -0.77
C ASN A 121 15.92 20.50 0.42
N PRO A 122 17.26 20.60 0.36
CA PRO A 122 18.11 20.19 1.48
C PRO A 122 17.72 20.87 2.80
N SER A 123 17.09 22.05 2.69
CA SER A 123 16.46 22.81 3.78
C SER A 123 15.36 22.05 4.53
N ASP A 124 14.56 21.23 3.84
CA ASP A 124 13.45 20.46 4.44
C ASP A 124 13.97 19.26 5.22
N PHE A 125 15.07 18.66 4.76
CA PHE A 125 15.79 17.61 5.49
C PHE A 125 16.51 18.17 6.73
N ASN A 126 17.11 19.37 6.63
CA ASN A 126 17.78 19.99 7.76
C ASN A 126 16.79 20.40 8.88
N ASN A 127 15.60 20.89 8.52
CA ASN A 127 14.57 21.18 9.51
C ASN A 127 14.07 19.92 10.24
N LEU A 128 14.04 18.76 9.56
CA LEU A 128 13.72 17.48 10.18
C LEU A 128 14.81 17.03 11.17
N PHE A 129 16.09 17.19 10.82
CA PHE A 129 17.20 16.80 11.69
C PHE A 129 17.33 17.71 12.92
N LEU A 130 17.17 19.04 12.75
CA LEU A 130 17.29 20.01 13.85
C LEU A 130 16.15 19.94 14.86
N LYS A 131 14.96 19.48 14.45
CA LYS A 131 13.82 19.30 15.37
C LYS A 131 13.98 18.07 16.26
N THR A 132 14.77 17.08 15.84
CA THR A 132 14.99 15.82 16.58
C THR A 132 16.16 15.93 17.58
N LEU A 133 16.96 17.00 17.51
CA LEU A 133 18.12 17.24 18.38
C LEU A 133 17.84 18.27 19.50
N ASN A 134 16.65 18.86 19.52
CA ASN A 134 16.25 19.89 20.49
C ASN A 134 15.06 19.45 21.38
N GLU A 135 14.82 18.14 21.52
CA GLU A 135 13.93 17.56 22.54
C GLU A 135 14.72 16.70 23.53
#